data_AF-A0A6H9G4D2-F1
#
_entry.id   AF-A0A6H9G4D2-F1
#
_cell.length_a   1.000
_cell.length_b   1.000
_cell.length_c   1.000
_cell.angle_alpha   90.00
_cell.angle_beta   90.00
_cell.angle_gamma   90.00
#
_symmetry.space_group_name_H-M   'P 1'
#
loop_
_entity.id
_entity.type
_entity.pdbx_description
1 polymer ?
#
loop_
_entity_poly.entity_id
_entity_poly.type
_entity_poly.pdbx_seq_one_letter_code
_entity_poly.pdbx_strand_id
1 'polypeptide(L)'
;MNLLAFPRKLSRQIRTTLPDQFLYDRSPKWMSSPEYARKFPSQWHKIYARMPNQRPPVVYHGSLRADVVGRLDSEFPETGVLELHNALIYGYHGWIFSQEGYLLPDHSWYGRHINEMRKVPRFLPRGKRLKGVCLSLASDFAVGGYGHFVTDCIPRLELFHRAGFQLSDVDYIFCPKPTPGNAQNLFEQLDIPVDKLIWADDNVALRVDTLLAPTFPGTRRNYPQWVAAFLQRQFLPSPPSPNRRLYISRDGYKRNPTNADAVNQILLRYDFEIYHPEQNANSHQDFAEATIVVGPSGSALTGLVFCQLGTKVLELIPTDHVYPYYYTLSDAAGLDYGCLVCRSNRERNPDAFGPSPSNFYVNEDELENALAIMTREV
;
A
#
# COMPACT_ATOMS: atom_id res chain seq x y z
N MET A 1 -37.68 -34.86 34.48
CA MET A 1 -36.82 -35.46 35.54
C MET A 1 -35.37 -35.30 35.13
N ASN A 2 -34.63 -34.50 35.92
CA ASN A 2 -33.20 -34.52 36.22
C ASN A 2 -32.22 -34.64 35.03
N LEU A 3 -31.43 -33.63 34.62
CA LEU A 3 -30.54 -32.73 35.38
C LEU A 3 -29.75 -33.45 36.48
N LEU A 4 -28.47 -33.75 36.20
CA LEU A 4 -27.32 -33.90 37.10
C LEU A 4 -26.09 -34.22 36.20
N ALA A 5 -25.29 -33.24 35.78
CA ALA A 5 -24.15 -32.62 36.50
C ALA A 5 -22.82 -33.35 36.22
N PHE A 6 -21.79 -32.59 35.81
CA PHE A 6 -20.42 -32.53 36.37
C PHE A 6 -19.50 -31.63 35.51
N PRO A 7 -18.43 -31.02 36.06
CA PRO A 7 -18.51 -29.64 36.55
C PRO A 7 -17.64 -28.63 35.78
N ARG A 8 -18.08 -27.36 35.83
CA ARG A 8 -17.25 -26.17 35.70
C ARG A 8 -16.15 -26.19 36.77
N LYS A 9 -14.92 -26.54 36.38
CA LYS A 9 -13.65 -26.13 37.02
C LYS A 9 -12.50 -26.68 36.17
N LEU A 10 -12.28 -26.09 34.98
CA LEU A 10 -10.91 -26.13 34.44
C LEU A 10 -10.09 -25.15 35.27
N SER A 11 -9.11 -25.72 35.93
CA SER A 11 -8.41 -25.22 37.08
C SER A 11 -7.63 -23.94 36.81
N ARG A 12 -7.53 -23.13 37.88
CA ARG A 12 -6.64 -21.98 38.09
C ARG A 12 -5.14 -22.36 38.04
N GLN A 13 -4.79 -23.53 37.49
CA GLN A 13 -3.47 -24.16 37.54
C GLN A 13 -2.69 -24.15 36.22
N ILE A 14 -3.24 -23.64 35.12
CA ILE A 14 -2.48 -23.33 33.89
C ILE A 14 -2.08 -21.84 33.87
N ARG A 15 -1.61 -21.33 35.01
CA ARG A 15 -1.05 -19.95 35.13
C ARG A 15 0.44 -19.95 35.45
N THR A 16 1.05 -21.12 35.54
CA THR A 16 2.46 -21.29 35.86
C THR A 16 3.16 -21.91 34.65
N THR A 17 4.19 -21.21 34.17
CA THR A 17 5.05 -21.46 32.99
C THR A 17 4.48 -21.01 31.64
N LEU A 18 4.26 -19.71 31.49
CA LEU A 18 4.55 -19.07 30.21
C LEU A 18 6.09 -19.09 30.05
N PRO A 19 6.63 -19.53 28.90
CA PRO A 19 8.07 -19.51 28.68
C PRO A 19 8.62 -18.09 28.85
N ASP A 20 9.83 -17.96 29.40
CA ASP A 20 10.63 -16.70 29.47
C ASP A 20 10.88 -16.02 28.10
N GLN A 21 10.26 -16.50 27.04
CA GLN A 21 10.43 -16.04 25.67
C GLN A 21 9.41 -14.98 25.25
N PHE A 22 8.32 -14.80 26.00
CA PHE A 22 7.21 -13.92 25.63
C PHE A 22 7.13 -12.65 26.48
N LEU A 23 6.62 -11.59 25.86
CA LEU A 23 6.36 -10.27 26.44
C LEU A 23 4.93 -10.16 26.98
N TYR A 24 3.94 -10.71 26.26
CA TYR A 24 2.53 -10.74 26.68
C TYR A 24 1.90 -12.11 26.37
N ASP A 25 0.91 -12.49 27.18
CA ASP A 25 0.23 -13.79 27.15
C ASP A 25 -1.22 -13.75 26.63
N ARG A 26 -1.66 -12.61 26.11
CA ARG A 26 -3.01 -12.39 25.58
C ARG A 26 -2.94 -11.59 24.28
N SER A 27 -4.01 -11.70 23.48
CA SER A 27 -4.18 -10.88 22.29
C SER A 27 -3.99 -9.40 22.64
N PRO A 28 -3.20 -8.66 21.83
CA PRO A 28 -2.90 -7.27 22.11
C PRO A 28 -4.20 -6.45 22.05
N LYS A 29 -4.30 -5.47 22.94
CA LYS A 29 -5.26 -4.38 22.75
C LYS A 29 -4.74 -3.51 21.61
N TRP A 30 -5.57 -2.64 21.05
CA TRP A 30 -5.10 -1.66 20.08
C TRP A 30 -5.42 -0.24 20.55
N MET A 31 -4.63 0.71 20.06
CA MET A 31 -4.79 2.14 20.34
C MET A 31 -4.20 2.93 19.18
N SER A 32 -4.80 4.06 18.81
CA SER A 32 -4.17 4.96 17.82
C SER A 32 -2.98 5.68 18.42
N SER A 33 -2.01 6.09 17.60
CA SER A 33 -0.82 6.81 18.04
C SER A 33 -1.13 8.11 18.79
N PRO A 34 -2.06 8.98 18.35
CA PRO A 34 -2.41 10.18 19.10
C PRO A 34 -3.05 9.87 20.46
N GLU A 35 -3.83 8.79 20.57
CA GLU A 35 -4.40 8.36 21.86
C GLU A 35 -3.32 7.77 22.78
N TYR A 36 -2.39 7.00 22.21
CA TYR A 36 -1.27 6.41 22.94
C TYR A 36 -0.38 7.50 23.54
N ALA A 37 -0.02 8.51 22.73
CA ALA A 37 0.79 9.65 23.17
C ALA A 37 0.14 10.50 24.28
N ARG A 38 -1.20 10.55 24.34
CA ARG A 38 -1.91 11.22 25.45
C ARG A 38 -1.86 10.44 26.76
N LYS A 39 -1.62 9.13 26.72
CA LYS A 39 -1.76 8.23 27.86
C LYS A 39 -0.42 7.74 28.42
N PHE A 40 0.58 7.60 27.56
CA PHE A 40 1.87 7.00 27.90
C PHE A 40 3.04 7.92 27.53
N PRO A 41 4.20 7.80 28.21
CA PRO A 41 5.40 8.58 27.89
C PRO A 41 5.90 8.32 26.46
N SER A 42 5.46 9.16 25.53
CA SER A 42 5.78 9.13 24.11
C SER A 42 5.45 10.49 23.50
N GLN A 43 5.99 10.78 22.32
CA GLN A 43 5.79 12.04 21.63
C GLN A 43 5.10 11.82 20.29
N TRP A 44 4.05 12.59 20.04
CA TRP A 44 3.33 12.61 18.77
C TRP A 44 3.70 13.83 17.95
N HIS A 45 4.42 13.59 16.85
CA HIS A 45 4.82 14.62 15.89
C HIS A 45 3.79 14.68 14.76
N LYS A 46 2.73 15.47 14.97
CA LYS A 46 1.65 15.65 14.00
C LYS A 46 2.15 16.39 12.75
N ILE A 47 1.90 15.81 11.57
CA ILE A 47 2.30 16.40 10.27
C ILE A 47 1.09 16.86 9.46
N TYR A 48 0.15 15.95 9.20
CA TYR A 48 -1.09 16.30 8.51
C TYR A 48 -2.27 16.11 9.45
N ALA A 49 -3.13 17.12 9.50
CA ALA A 49 -4.41 16.99 10.18
C ALA A 49 -5.32 16.00 9.45
N ARG A 50 -6.32 15.50 10.18
CA ARG A 50 -7.45 14.77 9.60
C ARG A 50 -8.06 15.59 8.45
N MET A 51 -8.36 14.92 7.34
CA MET A 51 -8.94 15.56 6.16
C MET A 51 -10.01 14.67 5.51
N PRO A 52 -11.07 15.26 4.93
CA PRO A 52 -12.08 14.48 4.22
C PRO A 52 -11.47 13.77 3.00
N ASN A 53 -11.95 12.57 2.70
CA ASN A 53 -11.58 11.83 1.50
C ASN A 53 -12.70 11.96 0.47
N GLN A 54 -12.85 13.16 -0.06
CA GLN A 54 -13.82 13.46 -1.13
C GLN A 54 -13.12 13.30 -2.48
N ARG A 55 -13.79 12.63 -3.41
CA ARG A 55 -13.24 12.30 -4.72
C ARG A 55 -14.26 12.53 -5.83
N PRO A 56 -13.83 12.82 -7.06
CA PRO A 56 -14.73 12.97 -8.19
C PRO A 56 -15.42 11.64 -8.52
N PRO A 57 -16.63 11.67 -9.11
CA PRO A 57 -17.28 10.45 -9.58
C PRO A 57 -16.41 9.67 -10.56
N VAL A 58 -16.45 8.34 -10.49
CA VAL A 58 -15.75 7.47 -11.43
C VAL A 58 -16.41 7.54 -12.80
N VAL A 59 -15.62 7.75 -13.85
CA VAL A 59 -16.06 7.66 -15.25
C VAL A 59 -16.00 6.21 -15.70
N TYR A 60 -17.12 5.69 -16.23
CA TYR A 60 -17.22 4.34 -16.77
C TYR A 60 -17.43 4.39 -18.28
N HIS A 61 -16.57 3.71 -19.04
CA HIS A 61 -16.65 3.68 -20.50
C HIS A 61 -17.40 2.45 -21.08
N GLY A 62 -17.64 1.41 -20.28
CA GLY A 62 -18.34 0.19 -20.72
C GLY A 62 -19.80 0.10 -20.30
N SER A 63 -20.43 -1.05 -20.54
CA SER A 63 -21.79 -1.37 -20.04
C SER A 63 -21.78 -1.93 -18.61
N LEU A 64 -20.72 -2.65 -18.23
CA LEU A 64 -20.58 -3.20 -16.89
C LEU A 64 -20.23 -2.11 -15.86
N ARG A 65 -20.69 -2.32 -14.63
CA ARG A 65 -20.43 -1.43 -13.48
C ARG A 65 -19.83 -2.24 -12.34
N ALA A 66 -19.00 -1.58 -11.55
CA ALA A 66 -18.35 -2.16 -10.38
C ALA A 66 -18.37 -1.13 -9.25
N ASP A 67 -18.49 -1.58 -8.00
CA ASP A 67 -18.45 -0.67 -6.86
C ASP A 67 -16.99 -0.37 -6.46
N VAL A 68 -16.38 0.56 -7.19
CA VAL A 68 -15.04 1.06 -6.89
C VAL A 68 -15.06 1.97 -5.65
N VAL A 69 -16.15 2.72 -5.44
CA VAL A 69 -16.24 3.77 -4.42
C VAL A 69 -16.68 3.26 -3.04
N GLY A 70 -17.41 2.15 -2.95
CA GLY A 70 -17.89 1.60 -1.67
C GLY A 70 -16.80 1.06 -0.75
N ARG A 71 -15.56 0.98 -1.24
CA ARG A 71 -14.37 0.62 -0.46
C ARG A 71 -13.50 1.83 -0.06
N LEU A 72 -13.97 3.05 -0.32
CA LEU A 72 -13.27 4.26 0.10
C LEU A 72 -13.52 4.54 1.58
N ASP A 73 -12.48 4.97 2.27
CA ASP A 73 -12.66 5.54 3.60
C ASP A 73 -13.22 6.95 3.49
N SER A 74 -14.10 7.40 4.38
CA SER A 74 -14.72 8.73 4.33
C SER A 74 -13.75 9.88 4.64
N GLU A 75 -12.67 9.59 5.36
CA GLU A 75 -11.68 10.55 5.81
C GLU A 75 -10.30 9.89 5.92
N PHE A 76 -9.26 10.70 5.74
CA PHE A 76 -7.92 10.37 6.16
C PHE A 76 -7.74 10.76 7.62
N PRO A 77 -7.18 9.88 8.47
CA PRO A 77 -6.88 10.23 9.86
C PRO A 77 -5.78 11.29 9.92
N GLU A 78 -5.59 11.84 11.12
CA GLU A 78 -4.37 12.60 11.40
C GLU A 78 -3.16 11.67 11.21
N THR A 79 -2.11 12.17 10.54
CA THR A 79 -0.89 11.41 10.25
C THR A 79 0.36 12.14 10.74
N GLY A 80 1.38 11.39 11.07
CA GLY A 80 2.59 11.92 11.69
C GLY A 80 3.57 10.83 12.09
N VAL A 81 4.48 11.16 13.01
CA VAL A 81 5.48 10.24 13.55
C VAL A 81 5.21 10.05 15.04
N LEU A 82 5.01 8.81 15.47
CA LEU A 82 5.03 8.47 16.89
C LEU A 82 6.46 8.13 17.30
N GLU A 83 6.96 8.87 18.27
CA GLU A 83 8.21 8.56 18.96
C GLU A 83 7.88 7.87 20.28
N LEU A 84 8.30 6.61 20.43
CA LEU A 84 7.99 5.80 21.61
C LEU A 84 9.15 4.90 22.03
N HIS A 85 9.22 4.62 23.32
CA HIS A 85 10.30 3.82 23.90
C HIS A 85 9.94 2.33 24.05
N ASN A 86 10.96 1.47 23.99
CA ASN A 86 10.85 0.03 24.23
C ASN A 86 9.81 -0.71 23.38
N ALA A 87 9.50 -0.18 22.18
CA ALA A 87 8.54 -0.78 21.27
C ALA A 87 9.10 -2.07 20.64
N LEU A 88 8.20 -3.00 20.38
CA LEU A 88 8.46 -4.23 19.62
C LEU A 88 7.99 -4.04 18.19
N ILE A 89 8.91 -4.17 17.23
CA ILE A 89 8.61 -4.30 15.80
C ILE A 89 8.64 -5.79 15.45
N TYR A 90 7.62 -6.27 14.72
CA TYR A 90 7.45 -7.71 14.50
C TYR A 90 7.07 -8.07 13.05
N GLY A 91 7.81 -9.03 12.50
CA GLY A 91 7.57 -9.69 11.22
C GLY A 91 7.81 -8.82 9.99
N TYR A 92 7.58 -9.39 8.81
CA TYR A 92 7.68 -8.65 7.53
C TYR A 92 6.63 -7.54 7.41
N HIS A 93 5.53 -7.65 8.16
CA HIS A 93 4.49 -6.62 8.23
C HIS A 93 4.98 -5.33 8.91
N GLY A 94 5.98 -5.44 9.79
CA GLY A 94 6.44 -4.34 10.62
C GLY A 94 5.41 -3.88 11.65
N TRP A 95 4.59 -4.79 12.17
CA TRP A 95 3.62 -4.44 13.20
C TRP A 95 4.32 -3.94 14.46
N ILE A 96 3.80 -2.86 15.02
CA ILE A 96 4.38 -2.17 16.16
C ILE A 96 3.52 -2.44 17.39
N PHE A 97 4.17 -2.92 18.45
CA PHE A 97 3.58 -3.14 19.76
C PHE A 97 4.29 -2.28 20.81
N SER A 98 3.52 -1.57 21.62
CA SER A 98 4.03 -0.75 22.71
C SER A 98 4.55 -1.59 23.89
N GLN A 99 5.26 -0.96 24.83
CA GLN A 99 5.74 -1.60 26.06
C GLN A 99 4.61 -2.03 27.03
N GLU A 100 3.39 -1.53 26.84
CA GLU A 100 2.18 -1.91 27.57
C GLU A 100 1.33 -2.94 26.82
N GLY A 101 1.76 -3.35 25.61
CA GLY A 101 1.13 -4.40 24.83
C GLY A 101 -0.04 -3.94 23.97
N TYR A 102 -0.01 -2.67 23.56
CA TYR A 102 -0.91 -2.16 22.54
C TYR A 102 -0.31 -2.36 21.15
N LEU A 103 -1.06 -2.99 20.24
CA LEU A 103 -0.86 -2.88 18.81
C LEU A 103 -1.20 -1.44 18.38
N LEU A 104 -0.35 -0.85 17.55
CA LEU A 104 -0.52 0.48 16.97
C LEU A 104 -0.89 0.36 15.48
N PRO A 105 -2.18 0.25 15.15
CA PRO A 105 -2.64 -0.21 13.84
C PRO A 105 -2.58 0.86 12.76
N ASP A 106 -2.47 2.14 13.14
CA ASP A 106 -2.29 3.29 12.26
C ASP A 106 -0.90 3.33 11.59
N HIS A 107 0.03 2.45 11.99
CA HIS A 107 1.25 2.17 11.24
C HIS A 107 1.13 0.98 10.29
N SER A 108 -0.02 0.30 10.23
CA SER A 108 -0.27 -0.82 9.33
C SER A 108 -1.14 -0.41 8.14
N TRP A 109 -1.13 -1.20 7.06
CA TRP A 109 -2.03 -0.99 5.92
C TRP A 109 -3.51 -1.10 6.30
N TYR A 110 -3.82 -1.81 7.39
CA TYR A 110 -5.19 -1.99 7.88
C TYR A 110 -5.72 -0.72 8.56
N GLY A 111 -4.88 0.06 9.23
CA GLY A 111 -5.31 1.27 9.93
C GLY A 111 -6.50 1.01 10.85
N ARG A 112 -7.64 1.66 10.56
CA ARG A 112 -8.91 1.49 11.29
C ARG A 112 -9.62 0.15 11.07
N HIS A 113 -9.24 -0.62 10.05
CA HIS A 113 -9.85 -1.90 9.67
C HIS A 113 -9.26 -3.08 10.45
N ILE A 114 -9.07 -2.90 11.76
CA ILE A 114 -8.32 -3.81 12.64
C ILE A 114 -8.95 -5.20 12.72
N ASN A 115 -10.28 -5.26 12.64
CA ASN A 115 -11.03 -6.52 12.67
C ASN A 115 -10.73 -7.41 11.45
N GLU A 116 -10.12 -6.86 10.39
CA GLU A 116 -9.70 -7.61 9.21
C GLU A 116 -8.22 -8.03 9.24
N MET A 117 -7.46 -7.61 10.25
CA MET A 117 -6.07 -8.04 10.41
C MET A 117 -6.03 -9.55 10.66
N ARG A 118 -5.30 -10.27 9.81
CA ARG A 118 -5.14 -11.72 9.92
C ARG A 118 -3.80 -12.04 10.54
N LYS A 119 -3.73 -13.10 11.33
CA LYS A 119 -2.49 -13.62 11.93
C LYS A 119 -1.80 -12.66 12.93
N VAL A 120 -2.52 -11.72 13.53
CA VAL A 120 -1.99 -10.93 14.65
C VAL A 120 -1.54 -11.91 15.76
N PRO A 121 -0.28 -11.85 16.25
CA PRO A 121 0.23 -12.85 17.16
C PRO A 121 -0.52 -12.77 18.49
N ARG A 122 -1.00 -13.92 18.97
CA ARG A 122 -1.59 -14.02 20.30
C ARG A 122 -0.54 -13.91 21.41
N PHE A 123 0.69 -14.33 21.10
CA PHE A 123 1.84 -14.29 21.99
C PHE A 123 2.92 -13.45 21.32
N LEU A 124 3.37 -12.39 21.99
CA LEU A 124 4.38 -11.49 21.44
C LEU A 124 5.75 -11.91 21.97
N PRO A 125 6.75 -12.15 21.10
CA PRO A 125 8.08 -12.48 21.57
C PRO A 125 8.71 -11.30 22.32
N ARG A 126 9.70 -11.56 23.18
CA ARG A 126 10.48 -10.47 23.80
C ARG A 126 11.21 -9.61 22.77
N GLY A 127 11.58 -10.19 21.63
CA GLY A 127 12.37 -9.57 20.57
C GLY A 127 13.86 -9.45 20.93
N LYS A 128 14.72 -9.41 19.92
CA LYS A 128 16.14 -9.05 20.10
C LYS A 128 16.20 -7.57 20.48
N ARG A 129 16.91 -7.25 21.57
CA ARG A 129 17.10 -5.86 21.98
C ARG A 129 18.05 -5.14 21.01
N LEU A 130 17.66 -3.95 20.60
CA LEU A 130 18.41 -3.05 19.74
C LEU A 130 18.55 -1.70 20.47
N LYS A 131 19.79 -1.36 20.85
CA LYS A 131 20.06 -0.10 21.54
C LYS A 131 20.18 1.04 20.54
N GLY A 132 19.50 2.16 20.80
CA GLY A 132 19.50 3.33 19.93
C GLY A 132 18.13 3.67 19.34
N VAL A 133 18.14 4.51 18.32
CA VAL A 133 16.95 5.03 17.62
C VAL A 133 16.75 4.27 16.32
N CYS A 134 15.55 3.72 16.12
CA CYS A 134 15.17 3.02 14.89
C CYS A 134 14.03 3.76 14.19
N LEU A 135 14.17 4.02 12.89
CA LEU A 135 13.07 4.41 12.00
C LEU A 135 12.36 3.16 11.46
N SER A 136 11.04 3.14 11.40
CA SER A 136 10.28 2.11 10.69
C SER A 136 9.69 2.61 9.37
N LEU A 137 10.10 2.00 8.27
CA LEU A 137 9.53 2.17 6.93
C LEU A 137 8.66 0.98 6.51
N ALA A 138 8.47 -0.01 7.40
CA ALA A 138 7.75 -1.23 7.10
C ALA A 138 6.24 -1.00 6.92
N SER A 139 5.65 -1.84 6.06
CA SER A 139 4.22 -1.88 5.78
C SER A 139 3.83 -3.30 5.40
N ASP A 140 2.58 -3.66 5.66
CA ASP A 140 2.01 -4.90 5.16
C ASP A 140 2.14 -5.00 3.64
N PHE A 141 2.44 -6.20 3.14
CA PHE A 141 2.54 -6.53 1.70
C PHE A 141 3.65 -5.82 0.92
N ALA A 142 4.50 -5.00 1.56
CA ALA A 142 5.62 -4.34 0.91
C ALA A 142 6.80 -5.28 0.63
N VAL A 143 7.03 -6.30 1.48
CA VAL A 143 7.99 -7.37 1.18
C VAL A 143 7.48 -8.16 -0.02
N GLY A 144 8.20 -8.08 -1.14
CA GLY A 144 7.83 -8.70 -2.41
C GLY A 144 6.76 -7.95 -3.22
N GLY A 145 6.28 -6.80 -2.75
CA GLY A 145 5.19 -6.06 -3.40
C GLY A 145 5.62 -4.67 -3.87
N TYR A 146 5.90 -4.50 -5.16
CA TYR A 146 6.28 -3.21 -5.77
C TYR A 146 5.32 -2.07 -5.40
N GLY A 147 4.02 -2.25 -5.60
CA GLY A 147 3.03 -1.19 -5.34
C GLY A 147 3.06 -0.71 -3.90
N HIS A 148 2.98 -1.62 -2.94
CA HIS A 148 3.03 -1.31 -1.51
C HIS A 148 4.39 -0.74 -1.07
N PHE A 149 5.49 -1.19 -1.67
CA PHE A 149 6.80 -0.59 -1.42
C PHE A 149 6.82 0.90 -1.83
N VAL A 150 6.37 1.21 -3.05
CA VAL A 150 6.38 2.58 -3.57
C VAL A 150 5.37 3.48 -2.87
N THR A 151 4.14 3.01 -2.60
CA THR A 151 3.08 3.88 -2.06
C THR A 151 2.99 3.89 -0.54
N ASP A 152 3.52 2.86 0.14
CA ASP A 152 3.32 2.72 1.59
C ASP A 152 4.63 2.90 2.38
N CYS A 153 5.77 2.50 1.81
CA CYS A 153 7.07 2.54 2.49
C CYS A 153 7.82 3.83 2.21
N ILE A 154 8.02 4.16 0.93
CA ILE A 154 8.79 5.35 0.53
C ILE A 154 8.16 6.65 1.10
N PRO A 155 6.83 6.88 1.03
CA PRO A 155 6.22 8.12 1.49
C PRO A 155 6.27 8.35 3.00
N ARG A 156 6.67 7.34 3.80
CA ARG A 156 6.93 7.54 5.24
C ARG A 156 8.12 8.46 5.49
N LEU A 157 9.05 8.56 4.54
CA LEU A 157 10.15 9.52 4.59
C LEU A 157 9.65 10.97 4.61
N GLU A 158 8.55 11.28 3.90
CA GLU A 158 7.95 12.62 3.96
C GLU A 158 7.49 12.97 5.39
N LEU A 159 6.79 12.04 6.05
CA LEU A 159 6.34 12.24 7.43
C LEU A 159 7.53 12.39 8.38
N PHE A 160 8.56 11.57 8.20
CA PHE A 160 9.80 11.60 8.97
C PHE A 160 10.54 12.94 8.83
N HIS A 161 10.79 13.40 7.61
CA HIS A 161 11.49 14.66 7.35
C HIS A 161 10.66 15.87 7.77
N ARG A 162 9.34 15.87 7.55
CA ARG A 162 8.47 16.97 8.02
C ARG A 162 8.35 17.04 9.53
N ALA A 163 8.59 15.95 10.25
CA ALA A 163 8.70 15.95 11.70
C ALA A 163 10.02 16.56 12.20
N GLY A 164 10.92 16.95 11.29
CA GLY A 164 12.20 17.57 11.61
C GLY A 164 13.34 16.57 11.82
N PHE A 165 13.11 15.29 11.54
CA PHE A 165 14.14 14.26 11.65
C PHE A 165 14.90 14.06 10.33
N GLN A 166 16.17 13.71 10.46
CA GLN A 166 17.09 13.42 9.39
C GLN A 166 17.63 11.99 9.55
N LEU A 167 18.11 11.39 8.45
CA LEU A 167 18.67 10.03 8.50
C LEU A 167 19.93 9.94 9.39
N SER A 168 20.57 11.07 9.72
CA SER A 168 21.64 11.16 10.72
C SER A 168 21.17 10.90 12.15
N ASP A 169 19.88 11.11 12.45
CA ASP A 169 19.32 11.07 13.80
C ASP A 169 18.94 9.66 14.24
N VAL A 170 19.07 8.68 13.34
CA VAL A 170 18.71 7.27 13.58
C VAL A 170 19.93 6.37 13.48
N ASP A 171 19.99 5.36 14.34
CA ASP A 171 21.01 4.33 14.30
C ASP A 171 20.61 3.21 13.32
N TYR A 172 19.31 2.95 13.19
CA TYR A 172 18.77 1.87 12.37
C TYR A 172 17.53 2.29 11.57
N ILE A 173 17.31 1.62 10.45
CA ILE A 173 16.15 1.79 9.59
C ILE A 173 15.57 0.40 9.31
N PHE A 174 14.44 0.09 9.92
CA PHE A 174 13.70 -1.14 9.68
C PHE A 174 12.85 -0.99 8.41
N CYS A 175 13.21 -1.73 7.36
CA CYS A 175 12.71 -1.50 6.01
C CYS A 175 12.43 -2.83 5.29
N PRO A 176 11.36 -2.94 4.48
CA PRO A 176 11.21 -4.08 3.57
C PRO A 176 12.29 -4.04 2.51
N LYS A 177 12.81 -5.21 2.12
CA LYS A 177 13.78 -5.27 1.02
C LYS A 177 13.07 -4.96 -0.32
N PRO A 178 13.54 -4.00 -1.13
CA PRO A 178 12.96 -3.74 -2.44
C PRO A 178 13.08 -4.98 -3.33
N THR A 179 12.07 -5.22 -4.16
CA THR A 179 12.18 -6.23 -5.22
C THR A 179 13.18 -5.78 -6.29
N PRO A 180 13.94 -6.69 -6.91
CA PRO A 180 14.83 -6.33 -8.02
C PRO A 180 14.10 -5.58 -9.14
N GLY A 181 14.78 -4.67 -9.82
CA GLY A 181 14.22 -3.80 -10.86
C GLY A 181 13.70 -2.47 -10.30
N ASN A 182 12.51 -2.03 -10.73
CA ASN A 182 12.03 -0.67 -10.45
C ASN A 182 11.94 -0.30 -8.96
N ALA A 183 11.57 -1.23 -8.07
CA ALA A 183 11.55 -0.92 -6.63
C ALA A 183 12.97 -0.65 -6.09
N GLN A 184 13.94 -1.45 -6.52
CA GLN A 184 15.35 -1.28 -6.16
C GLN A 184 15.91 0.02 -6.74
N ASN A 185 15.63 0.32 -8.01
CA ASN A 185 16.10 1.55 -8.66
C ASN A 185 15.55 2.82 -8.00
N LEU A 186 14.29 2.80 -7.55
CA LEU A 186 13.72 3.90 -6.76
C LEU A 186 14.37 3.97 -5.36
N PHE A 187 14.61 2.83 -4.71
CA PHE A 187 15.23 2.81 -3.39
C PHE A 187 16.66 3.35 -3.38
N GLU A 188 17.46 3.03 -4.41
CA GLU A 188 18.84 3.50 -4.56
C GLU A 188 18.92 5.03 -4.75
N GLN A 189 17.85 5.68 -5.22
CA GLN A 189 17.74 7.14 -5.36
C GLN A 189 17.33 7.87 -4.06
N LEU A 190 17.07 7.15 -2.97
CA LEU A 190 16.66 7.75 -1.68
C LEU A 190 17.83 8.10 -0.75
N ASP A 191 19.07 7.81 -1.16
CA ASP A 191 20.29 8.02 -0.36
C ASP A 191 20.20 7.43 1.07
N ILE A 192 19.49 6.31 1.23
CA ILE A 192 19.35 5.63 2.52
C ILE A 192 20.67 4.92 2.88
N PRO A 193 21.28 5.20 4.05
CA PRO A 193 22.54 4.57 4.46
C PRO A 193 22.38 3.06 4.62
N VAL A 194 23.11 2.29 3.80
CA VAL A 194 23.00 0.83 3.74
C VAL A 194 23.41 0.16 5.05
N ASP A 195 24.36 0.74 5.78
CA ASP A 195 24.86 0.26 7.06
C ASP A 195 23.84 0.37 8.20
N LYS A 196 22.82 1.22 8.06
CA LYS A 196 21.72 1.36 9.04
C LYS A 196 20.56 0.41 8.79
N LEU A 197 20.53 -0.30 7.65
CA LEU A 197 19.35 -1.08 7.24
C LEU A 197 19.19 -2.37 8.03
N ILE A 198 17.96 -2.61 8.47
CA ILE A 198 17.50 -3.90 8.96
C ILE A 198 16.32 -4.33 8.11
N TRP A 199 16.48 -5.44 7.39
CA TRP A 199 15.44 -5.95 6.50
C TRP A 199 14.28 -6.59 7.26
N ALA A 200 13.06 -6.21 6.90
CA ALA A 200 11.85 -6.82 7.43
C ALA A 200 11.68 -8.25 6.88
N ASP A 201 11.46 -9.21 7.78
CA ASP A 201 11.26 -10.63 7.48
C ASP A 201 10.38 -11.28 8.58
N ASP A 202 9.77 -12.43 8.29
CA ASP A 202 8.94 -13.23 9.19
C ASP A 202 9.65 -13.60 10.50
N ASN A 203 10.98 -13.76 10.46
CA ASN A 203 11.77 -14.19 11.61
C ASN A 203 12.27 -13.03 12.48
N VAL A 204 11.90 -11.79 12.17
CA VAL A 204 12.43 -10.61 12.85
C VAL A 204 11.47 -10.10 13.92
N ALA A 205 11.98 -10.03 15.14
CA ALA A 205 11.32 -9.39 16.27
C ALA A 205 12.35 -8.49 16.98
N LEU A 206 12.17 -7.17 16.92
CA LEU A 206 13.13 -6.20 17.46
C LEU A 206 12.49 -5.38 18.56
N ARG A 207 13.12 -5.35 19.73
CA ARG A 207 12.78 -4.39 20.77
C ARG A 207 13.78 -3.26 20.74
N VAL A 208 13.32 -2.07 20.36
CA VAL A 208 14.18 -0.90 20.16
C VAL A 208 14.06 0.05 21.36
N ASP A 209 15.16 0.69 21.76
CA ASP A 209 15.13 1.64 22.88
C ASP A 209 14.23 2.85 22.54
N THR A 210 14.36 3.42 21.34
CA THR A 210 13.45 4.43 20.78
C THR A 210 13.05 4.06 19.34
N LEU A 211 11.75 4.11 19.05
CA LEU A 211 11.18 3.92 17.72
C LEU A 211 10.63 5.24 17.20
N LEU A 212 11.04 5.63 16.00
CA LEU A 212 10.38 6.65 15.19
C LEU A 212 9.46 5.93 14.19
N ALA A 213 8.16 5.99 14.45
CA ALA A 213 7.14 5.28 13.69
C ALA A 213 6.25 6.27 12.93
N PRO A 214 6.57 6.58 11.66
CA PRO A 214 5.61 7.21 10.76
C PRO A 214 4.32 6.39 10.68
N THR A 215 3.16 7.04 10.61
CA THR A 215 1.89 6.36 10.31
C THR A 215 1.86 5.89 8.85
N PHE A 216 0.89 5.02 8.52
CA PHE A 216 0.61 4.64 7.14
C PHE A 216 0.29 5.89 6.29
N PRO A 217 0.87 6.04 5.08
CA PRO A 217 0.70 7.22 4.25
C PRO A 217 -0.65 7.24 3.52
N GLY A 218 -1.73 7.49 4.26
CA GLY A 218 -3.11 7.50 3.75
C GLY A 218 -4.01 6.58 4.54
N THR A 219 -4.91 5.88 3.87
CA THR A 219 -5.62 4.74 4.45
C THR A 219 -5.63 3.57 3.47
N ARG A 220 -6.19 2.45 3.91
CA ARG A 220 -6.27 1.21 3.15
C ARG A 220 -6.80 1.45 1.73
N ARG A 221 -5.93 1.39 0.71
CA ARG A 221 -6.26 1.63 -0.72
C ARG A 221 -6.74 3.04 -1.07
N ASN A 222 -6.47 4.02 -0.20
CA ASN A 222 -6.83 5.41 -0.42
C ASN A 222 -5.56 6.25 -0.24
N TYR A 223 -5.19 6.96 -1.30
CA TYR A 223 -3.99 7.78 -1.32
C TYR A 223 -4.35 9.27 -1.25
N PRO A 224 -3.77 10.06 -0.32
CA PRO A 224 -3.92 11.50 -0.28
C PRO A 224 -2.97 12.16 -1.30
N GLN A 225 -3.30 13.37 -1.75
CA GLN A 225 -2.51 14.11 -2.76
C GLN A 225 -1.03 14.28 -2.40
N TRP A 226 -0.73 14.42 -1.11
CA TRP A 226 0.66 14.61 -0.66
C TRP A 226 1.55 13.41 -0.96
N VAL A 227 1.00 12.19 -1.07
CA VAL A 227 1.77 10.98 -1.41
C VAL A 227 2.29 11.08 -2.84
N ALA A 228 1.41 11.41 -3.79
CA ALA A 228 1.83 11.59 -5.19
C ALA A 228 2.80 12.77 -5.33
N ALA A 229 2.48 13.91 -4.69
CA ALA A 229 3.34 15.09 -4.73
C ALA A 229 4.74 14.85 -4.14
N PHE A 230 4.86 14.02 -3.09
CA PHE A 230 6.15 13.61 -2.55
C PHE A 230 6.93 12.73 -3.53
N LEU A 231 6.31 11.68 -4.06
CA LEU A 231 6.95 10.74 -4.97
C LEU A 231 7.40 11.42 -6.27
N GLN A 232 6.57 12.29 -6.84
CA GLN A 232 6.93 13.07 -8.03
C GLN A 232 8.10 14.02 -7.72
N ARG A 233 8.07 14.75 -6.61
CA ARG A 233 9.18 15.64 -6.21
C ARG A 233 10.49 14.88 -6.01
N GLN A 234 10.43 13.67 -5.44
CA GLN A 234 11.61 12.86 -5.15
C GLN A 234 12.23 12.27 -6.42
N PHE A 235 11.42 11.77 -7.36
CA PHE A 235 11.90 10.97 -8.48
C PHE A 235 11.78 11.64 -9.85
N LEU A 236 11.11 12.79 -9.93
CA LEU A 236 10.93 13.59 -11.16
C LEU A 236 11.28 15.07 -10.90
N PRO A 237 12.52 15.41 -10.47
CA PRO A 237 12.91 16.80 -10.25
C PRO A 237 12.87 17.65 -11.54
N SER A 238 12.90 17.00 -12.70
CA SER A 238 12.74 17.62 -14.02
C SER A 238 11.89 16.70 -14.89
N PRO A 239 10.55 16.77 -14.79
CA PRO A 239 9.68 15.86 -15.50
C PRO A 239 9.83 16.05 -17.02
N PRO A 240 9.84 14.95 -17.80
CA PRO A 240 9.88 15.03 -19.25
C PRO A 240 8.56 15.58 -19.83
N SER A 241 8.60 15.98 -21.10
CA SER A 241 7.38 16.40 -21.81
C SER A 241 6.53 15.18 -22.17
N PRO A 242 5.22 15.18 -21.85
CA PRO A 242 4.36 14.04 -22.15
C PRO A 242 4.05 13.96 -23.64
N ASN A 243 4.33 12.82 -24.26
CA ASN A 243 4.14 12.56 -25.70
C ASN A 243 3.78 11.11 -26.04
N ARG A 244 3.73 10.20 -25.05
CA ARG A 244 3.51 8.76 -25.25
C ARG A 244 2.10 8.33 -24.89
N ARG A 245 1.63 7.25 -25.52
CA ARG A 245 0.40 6.54 -25.14
C ARG A 245 0.83 5.13 -24.74
N LEU A 246 0.65 4.77 -23.48
CA LEU A 246 1.18 3.52 -22.93
C LEU A 246 0.04 2.54 -22.66
N TYR A 247 0.16 1.33 -23.20
CA TYR A 247 -0.59 0.19 -22.71
C TYR A 247 0.29 -0.64 -21.77
N ILE A 248 -0.06 -0.66 -20.50
CA ILE A 248 0.70 -1.37 -19.47
C ILE A 248 0.33 -2.85 -19.50
N SER A 249 1.19 -3.63 -20.14
CA SER A 249 1.04 -5.08 -20.24
C SER A 249 1.16 -5.75 -18.87
N ARG A 250 0.54 -6.92 -18.75
CA ARG A 250 0.67 -7.81 -17.59
C ARG A 250 1.13 -9.20 -17.99
N ASP A 251 1.72 -9.35 -19.18
CA ASP A 251 2.27 -10.62 -19.63
C ASP A 251 3.26 -11.17 -18.60
N GLY A 252 3.28 -12.49 -18.43
CA GLY A 252 4.02 -13.16 -17.35
C GLY A 252 3.39 -13.07 -15.95
N TYR A 253 2.31 -12.30 -15.76
CA TYR A 253 1.59 -12.16 -14.48
C TYR A 253 0.14 -12.69 -14.54
N LYS A 254 -0.62 -12.48 -13.46
CA LYS A 254 -2.06 -12.81 -13.37
C LYS A 254 -2.94 -11.61 -13.74
N ARG A 255 -4.21 -11.89 -14.07
CA ARG A 255 -5.22 -10.93 -14.56
C ARG A 255 -4.79 -10.35 -15.90
N ASN A 256 -4.72 -11.21 -16.91
CA ASN A 256 -4.52 -10.83 -18.29
C ASN A 256 -5.84 -10.90 -19.08
N PRO A 257 -6.01 -10.05 -20.12
CA PRO A 257 -7.05 -10.24 -21.11
C PRO A 257 -6.96 -11.63 -21.74
N THR A 258 -8.09 -12.32 -21.90
CA THR A 258 -8.15 -13.62 -22.58
C THR A 258 -8.11 -13.47 -24.10
N ASN A 259 -8.49 -12.31 -24.61
CA ASN A 259 -8.44 -11.88 -26.00
C ASN A 259 -7.31 -10.86 -26.24
N ALA A 260 -6.12 -11.11 -25.67
CA ALA A 260 -4.99 -10.18 -25.70
C ALA A 260 -4.59 -9.74 -27.12
N ASP A 261 -4.62 -10.64 -28.11
CA ASP A 261 -4.28 -10.31 -29.50
C ASP A 261 -5.23 -9.24 -30.08
N ALA A 262 -6.54 -9.38 -29.85
CA ALA A 262 -7.54 -8.42 -30.31
C ALA A 262 -7.39 -7.06 -29.60
N VAL A 263 -7.16 -7.08 -28.29
CA VAL A 263 -6.90 -5.88 -27.48
C VAL A 263 -5.66 -5.15 -27.98
N ASN A 264 -4.56 -5.86 -28.19
CA ASN A 264 -3.31 -5.29 -28.68
C ASN A 264 -3.48 -4.69 -30.08
N GLN A 265 -4.20 -5.37 -30.98
CA GLN A 265 -4.48 -4.84 -32.31
C GLN A 265 -5.28 -3.53 -32.26
N ILE A 266 -6.27 -3.42 -31.38
CA ILE A 266 -7.03 -2.18 -31.19
C ILE A 266 -6.10 -1.08 -30.67
N LEU A 267 -5.34 -1.34 -29.61
CA LEU A 267 -4.44 -0.36 -29.00
C LEU A 267 -3.39 0.17 -29.99
N LEU A 268 -2.80 -0.71 -30.80
CA LEU A 268 -1.83 -0.32 -31.83
C LEU A 268 -2.44 0.62 -32.89
N ARG A 269 -3.72 0.47 -33.25
CA ARG A 269 -4.41 1.40 -34.16
C ARG A 269 -4.62 2.80 -33.57
N TYR A 270 -4.56 2.93 -32.25
CA TYR A 270 -4.65 4.20 -31.52
C TYR A 270 -3.27 4.71 -31.06
N ASP A 271 -2.19 4.22 -31.68
CA ASP A 271 -0.80 4.61 -31.43
C ASP A 271 -0.30 4.32 -30.01
N PHE A 272 -0.86 3.30 -29.35
CA PHE A 272 -0.36 2.85 -28.05
C PHE A 272 0.89 1.97 -28.20
N GLU A 273 1.87 2.22 -27.35
CA GLU A 273 3.01 1.35 -27.12
C GLU A 273 2.60 0.23 -26.14
N ILE A 274 2.82 -1.03 -26.52
CA ILE A 274 2.70 -2.17 -25.59
C ILE A 274 3.92 -2.15 -24.68
N TYR A 275 3.74 -1.65 -23.46
CA TYR A 275 4.81 -1.30 -22.54
C TYR A 275 4.89 -2.28 -21.37
N HIS A 276 6.13 -2.69 -21.07
CA HIS A 276 6.49 -3.61 -20.00
C HIS A 276 7.39 -2.89 -18.99
N PRO A 277 6.83 -2.36 -17.88
CA PRO A 277 7.60 -1.57 -16.93
C PRO A 277 8.79 -2.32 -16.34
N GLU A 278 8.68 -3.63 -16.13
CA GLU A 278 9.73 -4.48 -15.55
C GLU A 278 10.98 -4.62 -16.43
N GLN A 279 10.87 -4.28 -17.73
CA GLN A 279 11.97 -4.36 -18.68
C GLN A 279 12.76 -3.04 -18.76
N ASN A 280 12.28 -1.98 -18.10
CA ASN A 280 12.84 -0.63 -18.19
C ASN A 280 13.22 -0.12 -16.81
N ALA A 281 14.51 0.12 -16.58
CA ALA A 281 15.04 0.52 -15.27
C ALA A 281 14.49 1.86 -14.76
N ASN A 282 14.05 2.74 -15.66
CA ASN A 282 13.55 4.08 -15.35
C ASN A 282 12.06 4.22 -15.66
N SER A 283 11.26 3.19 -15.36
CA SER A 283 9.83 3.22 -15.70
C SER A 283 9.09 4.44 -15.16
N HIS A 284 9.52 5.01 -14.02
CA HIS A 284 8.96 6.25 -13.49
C HIS A 284 9.08 7.44 -14.47
N GLN A 285 10.17 7.54 -15.24
CA GLN A 285 10.32 8.54 -16.31
C GLN A 285 9.39 8.22 -17.49
N ASP A 286 9.30 6.96 -17.90
CA ASP A 286 8.41 6.54 -18.99
C ASP A 286 6.94 6.86 -18.69
N PHE A 287 6.49 6.60 -17.46
CA PHE A 287 5.14 6.99 -17.01
C PHE A 287 4.95 8.52 -17.00
N ALA A 288 6.00 9.30 -16.70
CA ALA A 288 5.94 10.76 -16.75
C ALA A 288 5.83 11.30 -18.19
N GLU A 289 6.25 10.53 -19.20
CA GLU A 289 6.06 10.87 -20.61
C GLU A 289 4.66 10.52 -21.14
N ALA A 290 3.81 9.88 -20.33
CA ALA A 290 2.51 9.41 -20.79
C ALA A 290 1.45 10.52 -20.85
N THR A 291 0.85 10.70 -22.02
CA THR A 291 -0.37 11.47 -22.25
C THR A 291 -1.63 10.65 -21.94
N ILE A 292 -1.59 9.34 -22.23
CA ILE A 292 -2.67 8.39 -21.96
C ILE A 292 -2.05 7.07 -21.48
N VAL A 293 -2.60 6.51 -20.40
CA VAL A 293 -2.22 5.19 -19.88
C VAL A 293 -3.45 4.28 -19.88
N VAL A 294 -3.33 3.12 -20.51
CA VAL A 294 -4.34 2.05 -20.48
C VAL A 294 -3.69 0.83 -19.85
N GLY A 295 -4.40 0.09 -19.01
CA GLY A 295 -3.85 -1.17 -18.53
C GLY A 295 -4.76 -1.90 -17.56
N PRO A 296 -4.56 -3.22 -17.37
CA PRO A 296 -5.35 -3.94 -16.40
C PRO A 296 -4.95 -3.65 -14.95
N SER A 297 -5.92 -3.74 -14.05
CA SER A 297 -5.72 -3.60 -12.60
C SER A 297 -4.57 -4.48 -12.07
N GLY A 298 -3.50 -3.85 -11.58
CA GLY A 298 -2.42 -4.53 -10.90
C GLY A 298 -1.16 -3.68 -10.76
N SER A 299 -0.18 -4.16 -9.98
CA SER A 299 0.87 -3.32 -9.38
C SER A 299 1.71 -2.52 -10.38
N ALA A 300 1.75 -2.91 -11.65
CA ALA A 300 2.40 -2.12 -12.69
C ALA A 300 1.79 -0.71 -12.82
N LEU A 301 0.47 -0.56 -12.60
CA LEU A 301 -0.22 0.73 -12.59
C LEU A 301 0.14 1.62 -11.39
N THR A 302 0.94 1.16 -10.44
CA THR A 302 1.53 2.08 -9.45
C THR A 302 2.39 3.16 -10.12
N GLY A 303 2.89 2.91 -11.34
CA GLY A 303 3.58 3.93 -12.14
C GLY A 303 2.75 5.18 -12.42
N LEU A 304 1.41 5.11 -12.35
CA LEU A 304 0.52 6.27 -12.52
C LEU A 304 0.86 7.44 -11.58
N VAL A 305 1.45 7.15 -10.40
CA VAL A 305 1.88 8.20 -9.47
C VAL A 305 2.91 9.15 -10.08
N PHE A 306 3.62 8.73 -11.12
CA PHE A 306 4.65 9.48 -11.82
C PHE A 306 4.13 10.20 -13.07
N CYS A 307 2.89 9.97 -13.50
CA CYS A 307 2.28 10.67 -14.62
C CYS A 307 2.11 12.17 -14.33
N GLN A 308 2.09 12.98 -15.40
CA GLN A 308 1.86 14.42 -15.30
C GLN A 308 0.39 14.74 -15.02
N LEU A 309 0.13 15.94 -14.50
CA LEU A 309 -1.23 16.43 -14.26
C LEU A 309 -2.07 16.34 -15.54
N GLY A 310 -3.26 15.76 -15.44
CA GLY A 310 -4.19 15.62 -16.56
C GLY A 310 -3.89 14.47 -17.53
N THR A 311 -2.88 13.62 -17.28
CA THR A 311 -2.73 12.35 -18.03
C THR A 311 -4.04 11.57 -17.95
N LYS A 312 -4.54 11.09 -19.09
CA LYS A 312 -5.78 10.29 -19.14
C LYS A 312 -5.48 8.84 -18.78
N VAL A 313 -6.35 8.21 -18.00
CA VAL A 313 -6.17 6.82 -17.55
C VAL A 313 -7.41 6.00 -17.89
N LEU A 314 -7.21 4.82 -18.49
CA LEU A 314 -8.24 3.80 -18.63
C LEU A 314 -7.80 2.53 -17.89
N GLU A 315 -8.33 2.33 -16.70
CA GLU A 315 -8.13 1.07 -15.97
C GLU A 315 -9.07 -0.02 -16.51
N LEU A 316 -8.53 -1.16 -16.92
CA LEU A 316 -9.30 -2.36 -17.23
C LEU A 316 -9.51 -3.16 -15.94
N ILE A 317 -10.72 -3.09 -15.37
CA ILE A 317 -11.06 -3.65 -14.05
C ILE A 317 -11.73 -5.02 -14.22
N PRO A 318 -11.09 -6.13 -13.81
CA PRO A 318 -11.77 -7.42 -13.76
C PRO A 318 -12.88 -7.41 -12.70
N THR A 319 -14.05 -7.97 -13.00
CA THR A 319 -15.18 -8.11 -12.05
C THR A 319 -14.82 -8.82 -10.73
N ASP A 320 -13.81 -9.72 -10.73
CA ASP A 320 -13.31 -10.43 -9.54
C ASP A 320 -12.19 -9.66 -8.80
N HIS A 321 -11.84 -8.45 -9.25
CA HIS A 321 -10.74 -7.64 -8.71
C HIS A 321 -11.06 -6.14 -8.59
N VAL A 322 -12.24 -5.83 -8.04
CA VAL A 322 -12.69 -4.45 -7.86
C VAL A 322 -12.07 -3.84 -6.60
N TYR A 323 -10.97 -3.11 -6.77
CA TYR A 323 -10.31 -2.35 -5.70
C TYR A 323 -9.92 -0.95 -6.17
N PRO A 324 -10.07 0.10 -5.33
CA PRO A 324 -9.89 1.49 -5.75
C PRO A 324 -8.44 1.99 -5.78
N TYR A 325 -7.46 1.09 -5.87
CA TYR A 325 -6.04 1.48 -5.78
C TYR A 325 -5.68 2.53 -6.83
N TYR A 326 -5.94 2.26 -8.10
CA TYR A 326 -5.47 3.14 -9.17
C TYR A 326 -6.41 4.30 -9.43
N TYR A 327 -7.70 4.17 -9.14
CA TYR A 327 -8.61 5.32 -9.01
C TYR A 327 -8.10 6.33 -7.97
N THR A 328 -7.84 5.88 -6.74
CA THR A 328 -7.41 6.82 -5.69
C THR A 328 -6.00 7.36 -5.90
N LEU A 329 -5.12 6.58 -6.53
CA LEU A 329 -3.78 7.03 -6.90
C LEU A 329 -3.81 8.05 -8.03
N SER A 330 -4.68 7.83 -9.03
CA SER A 330 -4.90 8.76 -10.15
C SER A 330 -5.45 10.09 -9.65
N ASP A 331 -6.47 10.06 -8.78
CA ASP A 331 -7.00 11.27 -8.16
C ASP A 331 -5.95 11.99 -7.29
N ALA A 332 -5.13 11.24 -6.54
CA ALA A 332 -4.03 11.83 -5.76
C ALA A 332 -2.96 12.52 -6.64
N ALA A 333 -2.71 11.99 -7.83
CA ALA A 333 -1.77 12.55 -8.81
C ALA A 333 -2.42 13.57 -9.78
N GLY A 334 -3.73 13.83 -9.65
CA GLY A 334 -4.47 14.76 -10.51
C GLY A 334 -4.65 14.28 -11.95
N LEU A 335 -4.83 12.98 -12.15
CA LEU A 335 -5.02 12.37 -13.47
C LEU A 335 -6.51 12.30 -13.84
N ASP A 336 -6.81 12.27 -15.14
CA ASP A 336 -8.18 12.10 -15.65
C ASP A 336 -8.52 10.60 -15.74
N TYR A 337 -9.09 10.09 -14.65
CA TYR A 337 -9.34 8.65 -14.49
C TYR A 337 -10.70 8.20 -15.04
N GLY A 338 -10.64 7.22 -15.93
CA GLY A 338 -11.77 6.39 -16.36
C GLY A 338 -11.48 4.90 -16.19
N CYS A 339 -12.53 4.09 -16.23
CA CYS A 339 -12.39 2.63 -16.21
C CYS A 339 -13.32 1.91 -17.18
N LEU A 340 -12.89 0.71 -17.57
CA LEU A 340 -13.65 -0.27 -18.31
C LEU A 340 -13.75 -1.53 -17.45
N VAL A 341 -14.96 -1.88 -17.01
CA VAL A 341 -15.19 -3.09 -16.21
C VAL A 341 -15.29 -4.30 -17.14
N CYS A 342 -14.46 -5.31 -16.89
CA CYS A 342 -14.28 -6.47 -17.75
C CYS A 342 -14.68 -7.76 -17.04
N ARG A 343 -15.39 -8.64 -17.73
CA ARG A 343 -15.91 -9.89 -17.12
C ARG A 343 -14.77 -10.87 -16.86
N SER A 344 -14.61 -11.28 -15.61
CA SER A 344 -13.65 -12.30 -15.20
C SER A 344 -14.11 -13.69 -15.64
N ASN A 345 -13.17 -14.57 -15.99
CA ASN A 345 -13.49 -15.97 -16.31
C ASN A 345 -14.00 -16.74 -15.09
N ARG A 346 -13.63 -16.30 -13.88
CA ARG A 346 -14.07 -16.86 -12.60
C ARG A 346 -14.33 -15.73 -11.63
N GLU A 347 -15.40 -15.87 -10.86
CA GLU A 347 -15.72 -15.03 -9.72
C GLU A 347 -15.38 -15.80 -8.44
N ARG A 348 -14.62 -15.18 -7.54
CA ARG A 348 -14.35 -15.75 -6.21
C ARG A 348 -15.47 -15.36 -5.25
N ASN A 349 -15.48 -16.04 -4.12
CA ASN A 349 -16.30 -15.63 -2.99
C ASN A 349 -15.95 -14.15 -2.63
N PRO A 350 -16.93 -13.26 -2.42
CA PRO A 350 -16.69 -11.88 -1.99
C PRO A 350 -15.78 -11.73 -0.76
N ASP A 351 -15.77 -12.73 0.13
CA ASP A 351 -14.94 -12.79 1.34
C ASP A 351 -13.53 -13.35 1.07
N ALA A 352 -13.20 -13.71 -0.17
CA ALA A 352 -11.89 -14.24 -0.52
C ALA A 352 -10.80 -13.19 -0.26
N PHE A 353 -9.84 -13.56 0.58
CA PHE A 353 -8.71 -12.70 0.89
C PHE A 353 -7.68 -12.68 -0.24
N GLY A 354 -7.14 -11.50 -0.52
CA GLY A 354 -6.03 -11.31 -1.46
C GLY A 354 -6.45 -11.07 -2.90
N PRO A 355 -5.48 -10.71 -3.76
CA PRO A 355 -5.75 -10.33 -5.14
C PRO A 355 -6.30 -11.51 -5.96
N SER A 356 -7.14 -11.21 -6.95
CA SER A 356 -7.67 -12.24 -7.84
C SER A 356 -6.59 -12.73 -8.80
N PRO A 357 -6.50 -14.05 -9.04
CA PRO A 357 -5.69 -14.59 -10.12
C PRO A 357 -6.43 -14.67 -11.46
N SER A 358 -7.73 -14.35 -11.52
CA SER A 358 -8.57 -14.61 -12.70
C SER A 358 -8.21 -13.70 -13.86
N ASN A 359 -8.04 -14.31 -15.04
CA ASN A 359 -8.07 -13.60 -16.30
C ASN A 359 -9.50 -13.13 -16.61
N PHE A 360 -9.63 -12.22 -17.56
CA PHE A 360 -10.88 -11.55 -17.89
C PHE A 360 -10.97 -11.27 -19.40
N TYR A 361 -12.17 -11.04 -19.89
CA TYR A 361 -12.43 -10.69 -21.28
C TYR A 361 -12.66 -9.18 -21.42
N VAL A 362 -12.01 -8.55 -22.40
CA VAL A 362 -12.23 -7.13 -22.74
C VAL A 362 -13.18 -7.06 -23.92
N ASN A 363 -14.30 -6.36 -23.79
CA ASN A 363 -15.18 -6.12 -24.93
C ASN A 363 -14.51 -5.13 -25.90
N GLU A 364 -14.29 -5.58 -27.14
CA GLU A 364 -13.57 -4.85 -28.18
C GLU A 364 -14.27 -3.54 -28.57
N ASP A 365 -15.59 -3.56 -28.76
CA ASP A 365 -16.37 -2.38 -29.12
C ASP A 365 -16.35 -1.33 -28.00
N GLU A 366 -16.47 -1.76 -26.74
CA GLU A 366 -16.39 -0.86 -25.59
C GLU A 366 -14.99 -0.26 -25.43
N LEU A 367 -13.95 -1.06 -25.65
CA LEU A 367 -12.57 -0.57 -25.65
C LEU A 367 -12.37 0.46 -26.76
N GLU A 368 -12.75 0.16 -28.00
CA GLU A 368 -12.57 1.06 -29.13
C GLU A 368 -13.36 2.37 -28.95
N ASN A 369 -14.58 2.30 -28.42
CA ASN A 369 -15.36 3.49 -28.05
C ASN A 369 -14.70 4.32 -26.95
N ALA A 370 -14.15 3.67 -25.92
CA ALA A 370 -13.42 4.36 -24.85
C ALA A 370 -12.20 5.11 -25.40
N LEU A 371 -11.38 4.43 -26.20
CA LEU A 371 -10.19 5.02 -26.83
C LEU A 371 -10.58 6.16 -27.77
N ALA A 372 -11.62 6.00 -28.59
CA ALA A 372 -12.13 7.05 -29.48
C ALA A 372 -12.61 8.32 -28.75
N ILE A 373 -13.01 8.22 -27.48
CA ILE A 373 -13.33 9.38 -26.65
C ILE A 373 -12.05 9.98 -26.07
N MET A 374 -11.17 9.14 -25.53
CA MET A 374 -9.95 9.58 -24.82
C MET A 374 -8.90 10.18 -25.76
N THR A 375 -8.80 9.74 -27.01
CA THR A 375 -7.79 10.23 -27.97
C THR A 375 -8.25 11.42 -28.80
N ARG A 376 -9.48 11.94 -28.61
CA ARG A 376 -9.89 13.19 -29.25
C ARG A 376 -9.03 14.33 -28.73
N GLU A 377 -8.46 15.10 -29.66
CA GLU A 377 -7.85 16.38 -29.36
C GLU A 377 -8.96 17.31 -28.82
N VAL A 378 -8.65 18.03 -27.74
CA VAL A 378 -9.55 19.01 -27.11
C VAL A 378 -9.52 20.31 -27.91
#